data_AF-A0A0G1UNT7-F1
#
_entry.id   AF-A0A0G1UNT7-F1
#
_cell.length_a   1.000
_cell.length_b   1.000
_cell.length_c   1.000
_cell.angle_alpha   90.00
_cell.angle_beta   90.00
_cell.angle_gamma   90.00
#
_symmetry.space_group_name_H-M   'P 1'
#
loop_
_entity.id
_entity.type
_entity.pdbx_description
1 polymer ?
#
loop_
_entity_poly.entity_id
_entity_poly.type
_entity_poly.pdbx_seq_one_letter_code
_entity_poly.pdbx_strand_id
1 'polypeptide(L)'
;MKIRFTKHALEKFEVLKQHRILVSRNRVLNTVIAPEYTDHRRAPLVIAQSTLDINRVLRVVYKKEQDDIKIITFYPGRKSQYEK
;
A
#
# COMPACT_ATOMS: atom_id res chain seq x y z
N MET A 1 -4.83 8.21 -16.00
CA MET A 1 -4.31 7.28 -14.98
C MET A 1 -5.44 6.48 -14.35
N LYS A 2 -5.47 5.16 -14.49
CA LYS A 2 -6.46 4.29 -13.84
C LYS A 2 -5.78 3.43 -12.76
N ILE A 3 -6.37 3.39 -11.56
CA ILE A 3 -5.87 2.54 -10.46
C ILE A 3 -6.78 1.33 -10.32
N ARG A 4 -6.19 0.14 -10.37
CA ARG A 4 -6.91 -1.15 -10.26
C ARG A 4 -6.32 -1.99 -9.14
N PHE A 5 -7.19 -2.70 -8.42
CA PHE A 5 -6.81 -3.67 -7.42
C PHE A 5 -6.79 -5.06 -8.06
N THR A 6 -5.75 -5.86 -7.80
CA THR A 6 -5.79 -7.30 -8.09
C THR A 6 -6.77 -7.99 -7.16
N LYS A 7 -7.17 -9.23 -7.50
CA LYS A 7 -7.94 -10.10 -6.60
C LYS A 7 -7.26 -10.23 -5.22
N HIS A 8 -5.95 -10.45 -5.21
CA HIS A 8 -5.18 -10.55 -3.97
C HIS A 8 -5.23 -9.26 -3.13
N ALA A 9 -5.15 -8.08 -3.74
CA ALA A 9 -5.28 -6.81 -3.02
C ALA A 9 -6.70 -6.61 -2.47
N LEU A 10 -7.75 -7.05 -3.17
CA LEU A 10 -9.13 -6.99 -2.68
C LEU A 10 -9.32 -7.91 -1.45
N GLU A 11 -8.77 -9.12 -1.48
CA GLU A 11 -8.82 -10.06 -0.36
C GLU A 11 -8.09 -9.54 0.89
N LYS A 12 -7.03 -8.73 0.71
CA LYS A 12 -6.28 -8.16 1.83
C LYS A 12 -7.10 -7.29 2.77
N PHE A 13 -8.16 -6.64 2.29
CA PHE A 13 -9.04 -5.87 3.17
C PHE A 13 -9.66 -6.73 4.27
N GLU A 14 -10.19 -7.90 3.91
CA GLU A 14 -10.83 -8.80 4.88
C GLU A 14 -9.80 -9.44 5.81
N VAL A 15 -8.63 -9.84 5.27
CA VAL A 15 -7.54 -10.38 6.09
C VAL A 15 -7.10 -9.37 7.16
N LEU A 16 -6.89 -8.10 6.80
CA LEU A 16 -6.49 -7.08 7.78
C LEU A 16 -7.61 -6.79 8.80
N LYS A 17 -8.87 -6.79 8.35
CA LYS A 17 -10.03 -6.62 9.23
C LYS A 17 -10.11 -7.73 10.29
N GLN A 18 -9.87 -8.99 9.93
CA GLN A 18 -9.79 -10.12 10.87
C GLN A 18 -8.70 -9.92 11.92
N HIS A 19 -7.61 -9.25 11.58
CA HIS A 19 -6.54 -8.86 12.51
C HIS A 19 -6.78 -7.51 13.22
N ARG A 20 -8.00 -6.97 13.18
CA ARG A 20 -8.40 -5.67 13.79
C ARG A 20 -7.62 -4.47 13.23
N ILE A 21 -7.22 -4.54 11.97
CA ILE A 21 -6.57 -3.46 11.24
C ILE A 21 -7.50 -3.00 10.13
N LEU A 22 -8.14 -1.85 10.34
CA LEU A 22 -9.06 -1.28 9.37
C LEU A 22 -8.30 -0.39 8.38
N VAL A 23 -8.30 -0.80 7.11
CA VAL A 23 -7.74 -0.01 6.01
C VAL A 23 -8.86 0.20 5.00
N SER A 24 -9.18 1.46 4.69
CA SER A 24 -10.19 1.77 3.67
C SER A 24 -9.57 1.78 2.28
N ARG A 25 -10.41 1.58 1.25
CA ARG A 25 -9.97 1.72 -0.15
C ARG A 25 -9.34 3.09 -0.43
N ASN A 26 -9.94 4.16 0.09
CA ASN A 26 -9.41 5.51 -0.04
C ASN A 26 -8.03 5.66 0.63
N ARG A 27 -7.80 4.99 1.77
CA ARG A 27 -6.47 5.01 2.40
C ARG A 27 -5.41 4.41 1.49
N VAL A 28 -5.67 3.25 0.90
CA VAL A 28 -4.74 2.60 -0.05
C VAL A 28 -4.49 3.48 -1.28
N LEU A 29 -5.55 4.07 -1.85
CA LEU A 29 -5.43 4.96 -3.01
C LEU A 29 -4.60 6.20 -2.68
N ASN A 30 -4.88 6.86 -1.56
CA ASN A 30 -4.15 8.04 -1.12
C ASN A 30 -2.68 7.72 -0.86
N THR A 31 -2.37 6.56 -0.27
CA THR A 31 -0.97 6.14 -0.10
C THR A 31 -0.25 6.01 -1.44
N VAL A 32 -0.91 5.55 -2.50
CA VAL A 32 -0.30 5.44 -3.84
C VAL A 32 -0.17 6.80 -4.54
N ILE A 33 -1.16 7.69 -4.38
CA ILE A 33 -1.22 8.99 -5.08
C ILE A 33 -0.34 10.03 -4.40
N ALA A 34 -0.35 10.08 -3.07
CA ALA A 34 0.39 11.02 -2.24
C ALA A 34 1.14 10.25 -1.12
N PRO A 35 2.16 9.45 -1.48
CA PRO A 35 2.96 8.74 -0.49
C PRO A 35 3.81 9.71 0.34
N GLU A 36 4.01 9.38 1.62
CA GLU A 36 5.03 10.02 2.46
C GLU A 36 6.43 9.54 2.04
N TYR A 37 6.55 8.30 1.58
CA TYR A 37 7.80 7.73 1.09
C TYR A 37 7.54 6.72 -0.03
N THR A 38 8.45 6.63 -1.00
CA THR A 38 8.39 5.65 -2.09
C THR A 38 9.69 4.85 -2.18
N ASP A 39 9.57 3.52 -2.20
CA ASP A 39 10.70 2.59 -2.37
C ASP A 39 10.74 2.01 -3.79
N HIS A 40 11.85 2.22 -4.48
CA HIS A 40 12.09 1.75 -5.85
C HIS A 40 13.11 0.61 -5.94
N ARG A 41 13.63 0.10 -4.81
CA ARG A 41 14.71 -0.91 -4.79
C ARG A 41 14.33 -2.28 -5.35
N ARG A 42 13.04 -2.54 -5.59
CA ARG A 42 12.51 -3.82 -6.07
C ARG A 42 11.87 -3.70 -7.46
N ALA A 43 12.46 -2.88 -8.34
CA ALA A 43 11.98 -2.73 -9.71
C ALA A 43 11.72 -4.10 -10.39
N PRO A 44 10.59 -4.26 -11.11
CA PRO A 44 9.65 -3.23 -11.54
C PRO A 44 8.57 -2.86 -10.50
N LEU A 45 8.65 -3.40 -9.28
CA LEU A 45 7.70 -3.10 -8.20
C LEU A 45 8.08 -1.81 -7.48
N VAL A 46 7.05 -1.06 -7.13
CA VAL A 46 7.16 0.15 -6.33
C VAL A 46 6.40 -0.05 -5.02
N ILE A 47 6.96 0.45 -3.92
CA ILE A 47 6.28 0.43 -2.62
C ILE A 47 6.03 1.85 -2.17
N ALA A 48 4.77 2.25 -2.18
CA ALA A 48 4.32 3.50 -1.57
C ALA A 48 4.08 3.29 -0.08
N GLN A 49 4.43 4.28 0.73
CA GLN A 49 4.30 4.24 2.18
C GLN A 49 3.60 5.51 2.66
N SER A 50 2.71 5.35 3.64
CA SER A 50 2.16 6.44 4.44
C SER A 50 1.99 5.97 5.88
N THR A 51 1.85 6.88 6.82
CA THR A 51 1.51 6.55 8.20
C THR A 51 0.19 5.78 8.23
N LEU A 52 0.04 4.78 9.09
CA LEU A 52 -1.23 4.09 9.33
C LEU A 52 -1.81 4.49 10.68
N ASP A 53 -0.97 4.48 11.71
CA ASP A 53 -1.29 4.91 13.07
C ASP A 53 -0.01 5.28 13.83
N ILE A 54 -0.09 5.40 15.16
CA ILE A 54 1.05 5.79 16.00
C ILE A 54 2.25 4.86 15.85
N ASN A 55 2.03 3.55 15.68
CA ASN A 55 3.09 2.54 15.68
C ASN A 55 3.38 1.94 14.30
N ARG A 56 2.49 2.15 13.32
CA ARG A 56 2.52 1.45 12.04
C ARG A 56 2.48 2.40 10.84
N VAL A 57 3.09 1.95 9.75
CA VAL A 57 2.94 2.50 8.40
C VAL A 57 2.07 1.56 7.56
N LEU A 58 1.35 2.10 6.59
CA LEU A 58 0.73 1.34 5.51
C LEU A 58 1.71 1.31 4.34
N ARG A 59 2.03 0.10 3.86
CA ARG A 59 2.84 -0.11 2.67
C ARG A 59 1.98 -0.71 1.58
N VAL A 60 1.99 -0.09 0.40
CA VAL A 60 1.23 -0.51 -0.78
C VAL A 60 2.21 -0.89 -1.87
N VAL A 61 2.16 -2.15 -2.31
CA VAL A 61 2.99 -2.66 -3.40
C VAL A 61 2.19 -2.57 -4.69
N TYR A 62 2.76 -1.92 -5.68
CA TYR A 62 2.11 -1.74 -6.99
C TYR A 62 3.13 -1.78 -8.11
N LYS A 63 2.61 -1.96 -9.33
CA LYS A 63 3.37 -1.82 -10.57
C LYS A 63 2.75 -0.69 -11.39
N LYS A 64 3.60 0.13 -12.01
CA LYS A 64 3.19 1.07 -13.05
C LYS A 64 3.28 0.35 -14.40
N GLU A 65 2.18 0.30 -15.13
CA GLU A 65 2.08 -0.29 -16.47
C GLU A 65 1.56 0.78 -17.42
N GLN A 66 2.48 1.42 -18.17
CA GLN A 66 2.17 2.60 -19.00
C GLN A 66 1.47 3.69 -18.15
N ASP A 67 0.19 3.94 -18.41
CA ASP A 67 -0.64 4.94 -17.70
C ASP A 67 -1.50 4.34 -16.56
N ASP A 68 -1.42 3.03 -16.32
CA ASP A 68 -2.20 2.32 -15.31
C ASP A 68 -1.36 1.94 -14.09
N ILE A 69 -1.98 1.99 -12.90
CA ILE A 69 -1.42 1.48 -11.65
C ILE A 69 -2.16 0.21 -11.26
N LYS A 70 -1.43 -0.89 -11.13
CA LYS A 70 -1.94 -2.16 -10.61
C LYS A 70 -1.46 -2.34 -9.17
N ILE A 71 -2.37 -2.18 -8.21
CA ILE A 71 -2.13 -2.47 -6.79
C ILE A 71 -2.12 -3.99 -6.61
N ILE A 72 -0.98 -4.53 -6.20
CA ILE A 72 -0.75 -5.96 -6.07
C ILE A 72 -1.13 -6.45 -4.68
N THR A 73 -0.68 -5.74 -3.63
CA THR A 73 -0.96 -6.05 -2.23
C THR A 73 -0.69 -4.83 -1.34
N PHE A 74 -1.13 -4.87 -0.10
CA PHE A 74 -0.77 -3.90 0.92
C PHE A 74 -0.74 -4.54 2.31
N TYR A 75 0.04 -3.95 3.21
CA TYR A 75 0.24 -4.48 4.55
C TYR A 75 0.69 -3.39 5.53
N PRO A 76 0.40 -3.56 6.83
CA PRO A 76 0.98 -2.74 7.88
C PRO A 76 2.45 -3.13 8.13
N GLY A 77 3.32 -2.15 8.30
CA GLY A 77 4.70 -2.33 8.77
C GLY A 77 4.93 -1.59 10.09
N ARG A 78 5.87 -2.04 10.93
CA ARG A 78 6.24 -1.30 12.14
C ARG A 78 7.04 -0.05 11.76
N LYS A 79 6.73 1.11 12.32
CA LYS A 79 7.49 2.34 12.07
C LYS A 79 8.98 2.17 12.35
N SER A 80 9.36 1.52 13.44
CA SER A 80 10.76 1.26 13.77
C SER A 80 11.56 0.47 12.71
N GLN A 81 10.89 -0.18 11.75
CA GLN A 81 11.55 -0.89 10.64
C GLN A 81 11.64 -0.05 9.36
N TYR A 82 10.94 1.07 9.29
CA TYR A 82 10.72 1.83 8.06
C TYR A 82 10.73 3.36 8.23
N GLU A 83 10.95 3.86 9.45
CA GLU A 83 11.25 5.25 9.72
C GLU A 83 12.44 5.66 8.86
N LYS A 84 12.18 6.66 8.02
CA LYS A 84 13.13 7.32 7.14
C LYS A 84 12.89 8.81 7.27
#